data_AF-A0A6J3MIR2-F1
#
_entry.id   AF-A0A6J3MIR2-F1
#
_cell.length_a   1.000
_cell.length_b   1.000
_cell.length_c   1.000
_cell.angle_alpha   90.00
_cell.angle_beta   90.00
_cell.angle_gamma   90.00
#
_symmetry.space_group_name_H-M   'P 1'
#
loop_
_entity.id
_entity.type
_entity.pdbx_description
1 polymer ?
#
loop_
_entity_poly.entity_id
_entity_poly.type
_entity_poly.pdbx_seq_one_letter_code
_entity_poly.pdbx_strand_id
1 'polypeptide(L)'
;MSQGLILVDAPATEAPSTASSSSLPRFHLRFPVSNNRGGLVLPQLLDTAERSLFECLRRFLSHAWHFDILLVDGTHTIAPETFLYLLVTSTWETNLQNLTRDIKRISFEEVRKPNAAINDVLHDRRKDLIFLREQVALGKSWIPRSVAEQLQAIQAAAEKQQIHVGFPHERLGDVLVQAQSLERFLMDSFSLLISSTIVLQATLSTEQAVRGQKLTQLAFLYIPLSFVTGVFGMNVREINGSPLSIWVPVVVLGVTLVLTAAIFTSHGWWERRFVRRI
;
A
#
# COMPACT_ATOMS: atom_id res chain seq x y z
N MET A 1 -6.15 16.57 -44.43
CA MET A 1 -7.14 15.83 -43.61
C MET A 1 -6.52 14.49 -43.22
N SER A 2 -5.74 14.48 -42.14
CA SER A 2 -5.25 13.25 -41.52
C SER A 2 -6.38 12.66 -40.69
N GLN A 3 -6.89 11.48 -41.08
CA GLN A 3 -7.81 10.72 -40.25
C GLN A 3 -7.06 10.28 -38.99
N GLY A 4 -7.30 10.96 -37.87
CA GLY A 4 -6.74 10.59 -36.57
C GLY A 4 -7.33 9.26 -36.11
N LEU A 5 -6.57 8.18 -36.27
CA LEU A 5 -6.95 6.87 -35.78
C LEU A 5 -6.88 6.88 -34.24
N ILE A 6 -8.01 6.87 -33.55
CA ILE A 6 -8.04 6.73 -32.09
C ILE A 6 -7.77 5.26 -31.77
N LEU A 7 -6.55 4.96 -31.33
CA LEU A 7 -6.18 3.64 -30.82
C LEU A 7 -6.69 3.53 -29.38
N VAL A 8 -7.89 2.98 -29.22
CA VAL A 8 -8.33 2.46 -27.93
C VAL A 8 -7.59 1.14 -27.72
N ASP A 9 -6.76 1.03 -26.68
CA ASP A 9 -6.11 -0.24 -26.34
C ASP A 9 -7.20 -1.35 -26.28
N ALA A 10 -6.91 -2.51 -26.89
CA ALA A 10 -7.79 -3.67 -26.93
C ALA A 10 -8.23 -4.09 -25.51
N PRO A 11 -9.41 -4.74 -25.34
CA PRO A 11 -10.00 -4.95 -24.02
C PRO A 11 -9.13 -5.88 -23.16
N ALA A 12 -8.90 -5.43 -21.93
CA ALA A 12 -8.55 -6.17 -20.73
C ALA A 12 -7.71 -7.44 -20.91
N THR A 13 -6.40 -7.34 -20.66
CA THR A 13 -5.72 -8.47 -20.01
C THR A 13 -6.26 -8.53 -18.58
N GLU A 14 -7.25 -9.38 -18.33
CA GLU A 14 -7.55 -9.82 -16.97
C GLU A 14 -6.28 -10.44 -16.41
N ALA A 15 -5.56 -9.71 -15.55
CA ALA A 15 -4.56 -10.34 -14.71
C ALA A 15 -5.33 -11.31 -13.80
N PRO A 16 -4.93 -12.60 -13.73
CA PRO A 16 -5.66 -13.58 -12.94
C PRO A 16 -5.71 -13.10 -11.48
N SER A 17 -6.94 -12.97 -11.02
CA SER A 17 -7.33 -12.45 -9.72
C SER A 17 -6.73 -13.27 -8.58
N THR A 18 -5.73 -12.71 -7.91
CA THR A 18 -5.37 -13.11 -6.55
C THR A 18 -4.94 -11.87 -5.75
N ALA A 19 -5.86 -10.95 -5.48
CA ALA A 19 -5.75 -10.06 -4.32
C ALA A 19 -7.03 -9.25 -4.14
N SER A 20 -7.43 -9.14 -2.88
CA SER A 20 -8.60 -8.44 -2.35
C SER A 20 -8.57 -6.94 -2.64
N SER A 21 -9.37 -6.50 -3.61
CA SER A 21 -10.23 -5.30 -3.61
C SER A 21 -10.55 -4.95 -5.05
N SER A 22 -11.77 -4.45 -5.26
CA SER A 22 -12.41 -4.09 -6.52
C SER A 22 -11.60 -3.15 -7.42
N SER A 23 -10.61 -3.68 -8.14
CA SER A 23 -9.96 -2.95 -9.24
C SER A 23 -10.66 -3.31 -10.54
N LEU A 24 -11.60 -2.45 -10.95
CA LEU A 24 -12.12 -2.49 -12.32
C LEU A 24 -10.96 -2.38 -13.32
N PRO A 25 -11.03 -3.03 -14.49
CA PRO A 25 -10.02 -2.88 -15.53
C PRO A 25 -9.84 -1.40 -15.86
N ARG A 26 -8.61 -0.91 -15.71
CA ARG A 26 -8.26 0.49 -15.99
C ARG A 26 -8.07 0.66 -17.49
N PHE A 27 -8.95 1.42 -18.11
CA PHE A 27 -8.84 1.76 -19.52
C PHE A 27 -7.95 2.98 -19.70
N HIS A 28 -6.98 2.88 -20.59
CA HIS A 28 -6.12 3.98 -21.00
C HIS A 28 -6.45 4.32 -22.45
N LEU A 29 -6.82 5.58 -22.70
CA LEU A 29 -7.06 6.03 -24.06
C LEU A 29 -5.78 6.64 -24.61
N ARG A 30 -5.34 6.20 -25.78
CA ARG A 30 -4.09 6.62 -26.39
C ARG A 30 -4.36 7.39 -27.67
N PHE A 31 -3.86 8.62 -27.74
CA PHE A 31 -3.89 9.41 -28.96
C PHE A 31 -2.54 9.33 -29.67
N PRO A 32 -2.46 8.81 -30.91
CA PRO A 32 -1.19 8.79 -31.63
C PRO A 32 -0.76 10.23 -31.93
N VAL A 33 0.34 10.66 -31.33
CA VAL A 33 0.95 11.97 -31.59
C VAL A 33 1.91 11.91 -32.79
N SER A 34 2.41 10.71 -33.12
CA SER A 34 3.30 10.50 -34.25
C SER A 34 3.12 9.11 -34.87
N ASN A 35 3.46 8.98 -36.15
CA ASN A 35 3.38 7.70 -36.87
C ASN A 35 4.35 6.63 -36.33
N ASN A 36 5.39 7.00 -35.58
CA ASN A 36 6.49 6.09 -35.24
C ASN A 36 6.77 5.93 -33.73
N ARG A 37 6.12 6.70 -32.85
CA ARG A 37 6.36 6.63 -31.39
C ARG A 37 5.07 6.92 -30.62
N GLY A 38 4.93 6.23 -29.49
CA GLY A 38 3.72 6.03 -28.69
C GLY A 38 2.88 7.28 -28.44
N GLY A 39 1.59 7.04 -28.17
CA GLY A 39 0.58 8.08 -28.05
C GLY A 39 0.53 8.80 -26.71
N LEU A 40 -0.11 9.97 -26.71
CA LEU A 40 -0.48 10.70 -25.51
C LEU A 40 -1.56 9.89 -24.77
N VAL A 41 -1.24 9.49 -23.54
CA VAL A 41 -2.16 8.70 -22.71
C VAL A 41 -3.07 9.64 -21.93
N LEU A 42 -4.37 9.46 -22.11
CA LEU A 42 -5.40 10.05 -21.28
C LEU A 42 -5.80 9.03 -20.20
N PRO A 43 -5.35 9.22 -18.95
CA PRO A 43 -5.61 8.27 -17.88
C PRO A 43 -7.06 8.38 -17.38
N GLN A 44 -7.62 7.26 -16.92
CA GLN A 44 -8.83 7.28 -16.11
C GLN A 44 -8.56 7.96 -14.75
N LEU A 45 -9.58 8.60 -14.18
CA LEU A 45 -9.52 9.16 -12.83
C LEU A 45 -9.50 8.02 -11.79
N LEU A 46 -8.54 8.07 -10.87
CA LEU A 46 -8.22 6.97 -9.94
C LEU A 46 -9.35 6.58 -8.97
N ASP A 47 -10.31 7.46 -8.67
CA ASP A 47 -11.30 7.27 -7.59
C ASP A 47 -12.75 7.08 -8.04
N THR A 48 -13.06 7.18 -9.33
CA THR A 48 -14.46 7.23 -9.81
C THR A 48 -14.81 6.03 -10.67
N ALA A 49 -15.16 4.92 -10.02
CA ALA A 49 -15.78 3.76 -10.67
C ALA A 49 -17.13 4.11 -11.31
N GLU A 50 -17.90 5.02 -10.68
CA GLU A 50 -19.27 5.37 -11.09
C GLU A 50 -19.35 6.42 -12.21
N ARG A 51 -18.26 7.14 -12.48
CA ARG A 51 -18.17 8.18 -13.51
C ARG A 51 -16.83 8.10 -14.20
N SER A 52 -16.67 7.11 -15.07
CA SER A 52 -15.44 7.00 -15.85
C SER A 52 -15.27 8.28 -16.68
N LEU A 53 -14.10 8.90 -16.59
CA LEU A 53 -13.71 10.01 -17.48
C LEU A 53 -14.00 9.64 -18.95
N PHE A 54 -13.79 8.37 -19.28
CA PHE A 54 -14.16 7.78 -20.56
C PHE A 54 -15.65 7.98 -20.91
N GLU A 55 -16.59 7.68 -20.02
CA GLU A 55 -18.02 7.86 -20.31
C GLU A 55 -18.40 9.34 -20.39
N CYS A 56 -17.78 10.20 -19.56
CA CYS A 56 -17.95 11.66 -19.67
C CYS A 56 -17.45 12.18 -21.02
N LEU A 57 -16.26 11.73 -21.46
CA LEU A 57 -15.71 12.08 -22.76
C LEU A 57 -16.53 11.48 -23.90
N ARG A 58 -16.99 10.23 -23.78
CA ARG A 58 -17.84 9.60 -24.78
C ARG A 58 -19.13 10.41 -25.01
N ARG A 59 -19.78 10.85 -23.93
CA ARG A 59 -20.97 11.72 -23.98
C ARG A 59 -20.67 13.13 -24.46
N PHE A 60 -19.50 13.66 -24.14
CA PHE A 60 -19.08 14.96 -24.65
C PHE A 60 -18.80 14.89 -26.16
N LEU A 61 -18.02 13.91 -26.61
CA LEU A 61 -17.61 13.73 -27.99
C LEU A 61 -18.75 13.19 -28.88
N SER A 62 -19.85 12.67 -28.33
CA SER A 62 -21.02 12.23 -29.11
C SER A 62 -21.80 13.37 -29.77
N HIS A 63 -21.53 14.61 -29.39
CA HIS A 63 -22.22 15.78 -29.90
C HIS A 63 -21.28 16.62 -30.79
N ALA A 64 -21.56 16.64 -32.10
CA ALA A 64 -20.75 17.36 -33.10
C ALA A 64 -20.65 18.87 -32.79
N TRP A 65 -21.71 19.48 -32.25
CA TRP A 65 -21.75 20.91 -31.93
C TRP A 65 -20.72 21.33 -30.86
N HIS A 66 -20.26 20.42 -29.99
CA HIS A 66 -19.18 20.75 -29.05
C HIS A 66 -17.86 21.01 -29.78
N PHE A 67 -17.60 20.25 -30.84
CA PHE A 67 -16.43 20.49 -31.69
C PHE A 67 -16.61 21.73 -32.54
N ASP A 68 -17.82 22.02 -33.00
CA ASP A 68 -18.07 23.24 -33.76
C ASP A 68 -17.80 24.49 -32.90
N ILE A 69 -18.25 24.52 -31.64
CA ILE A 69 -17.97 25.64 -30.73
C ILE A 69 -16.48 25.74 -30.34
N LEU A 70 -15.81 24.59 -30.13
CA LEU A 70 -14.42 24.58 -29.68
C LEU A 70 -13.40 24.75 -30.82
N LEU A 71 -13.74 24.33 -32.04
CA LEU A 71 -12.80 24.14 -33.15
C LEU A 71 -13.21 24.84 -34.46
N VAL A 72 -14.46 25.32 -34.60
CA VAL A 72 -14.96 25.97 -35.83
C VAL A 72 -15.45 27.39 -35.54
N ASP A 73 -14.53 28.37 -35.57
CA ASP A 73 -14.73 29.67 -36.23
C ASP A 73 -13.49 30.56 -36.11
N GLY A 74 -13.05 31.10 -37.25
CA GLY A 74 -11.68 31.57 -37.56
C GLY A 74 -11.12 32.81 -36.83
N THR A 75 -11.43 33.06 -35.55
CA THR A 75 -10.83 34.18 -34.79
C THR A 75 -10.17 33.79 -33.45
N HIS A 76 -10.56 32.68 -32.79
CA HIS A 76 -10.01 32.27 -31.48
C HIS A 76 -9.86 30.75 -31.27
N THR A 77 -9.72 29.97 -32.34
CA THR A 77 -9.72 28.50 -32.27
C THR A 77 -8.43 27.90 -31.71
N ILE A 78 -8.54 27.17 -30.61
CA ILE A 78 -7.50 26.29 -30.10
C ILE A 78 -7.43 25.07 -31.03
N ALA A 79 -6.22 24.65 -31.45
CA ALA A 79 -6.11 23.47 -32.29
C ALA A 79 -6.56 22.23 -31.50
N PRO A 80 -7.18 21.22 -32.15
CA PRO A 80 -7.63 20.01 -31.46
C PRO A 80 -6.51 19.33 -30.67
N GLU A 81 -5.29 19.34 -31.22
CA GLU A 81 -4.08 18.82 -30.57
C GLU A 81 -3.79 19.58 -29.27
N THR A 82 -3.78 20.92 -29.32
CA THR A 82 -3.54 21.78 -28.15
C THR A 82 -4.58 21.56 -27.06
N PHE A 83 -5.85 21.38 -27.43
CA PHE A 83 -6.92 21.03 -26.49
C PHE A 83 -6.65 19.68 -25.80
N LEU A 84 -6.21 18.66 -26.55
CA LEU A 84 -5.87 17.35 -25.99
C LEU A 84 -4.71 17.43 -24.99
N TYR A 85 -3.67 18.22 -25.27
CA TYR A 85 -2.58 18.43 -24.32
C TYR A 85 -3.03 19.13 -23.03
N LEU A 86 -3.93 20.11 -23.14
CA LEU A 86 -4.52 20.79 -21.97
C LEU A 86 -5.35 19.81 -21.12
N LEU A 87 -6.20 19.01 -21.78
CA LEU A 87 -7.01 17.99 -21.12
C LEU A 87 -6.13 16.96 -20.41
N VAL A 88 -5.14 16.41 -21.10
CA VAL A 88 -4.23 15.40 -20.54
C VAL A 88 -3.46 15.96 -19.35
N THR A 89 -2.95 17.18 -19.45
CA THR A 89 -2.28 17.86 -18.33
C THR A 89 -3.20 17.97 -17.11
N SER A 90 -4.44 18.44 -17.30
CA SER A 90 -5.42 18.58 -16.23
C SER A 90 -5.78 17.24 -15.58
N THR A 91 -5.92 16.17 -16.37
CA THR A 91 -6.21 14.83 -15.84
C THR A 91 -5.04 14.26 -15.03
N TRP A 92 -3.79 14.47 -15.46
CA TRP A 92 -2.62 14.03 -14.70
C TRP A 92 -2.46 14.79 -13.39
N GLU A 93 -2.70 16.11 -13.39
CA GLU A 93 -2.70 16.93 -12.18
C GLU A 93 -3.77 16.45 -11.18
N THR A 94 -4.98 16.20 -11.66
CA THR A 94 -6.07 15.67 -10.82
C THR A 94 -5.73 14.29 -10.24
N ASN A 95 -5.17 13.40 -11.06
CA ASN A 95 -4.74 12.08 -10.60
C ASN A 95 -3.61 12.15 -9.57
N LEU A 96 -2.64 13.06 -9.75
CA LEU A 96 -1.59 13.27 -8.76
C LEU A 96 -2.16 13.79 -7.44
N GLN A 97 -3.13 14.71 -7.47
CA GLN A 97 -3.79 15.21 -6.27
C GLN A 97 -4.54 14.10 -5.53
N ASN A 98 -5.23 13.22 -6.26
CA ASN A 98 -5.91 12.06 -5.68
C ASN A 98 -4.91 11.08 -5.06
N LEU A 99 -3.82 10.72 -5.77
CA LEU A 99 -2.73 9.90 -5.21
C LEU A 99 -2.14 10.53 -3.95
N THR A 100 -1.92 11.85 -3.98
CA THR A 100 -1.39 12.58 -2.83
C THR A 100 -2.32 12.48 -1.63
N ARG A 101 -3.63 12.65 -1.84
CA ARG A 101 -4.64 12.53 -0.78
C ARG A 101 -4.66 11.12 -0.21
N ASP A 102 -4.68 10.12 -1.08
CA ASP A 102 -4.71 8.70 -0.71
C ASP A 102 -3.47 8.27 0.07
N ILE A 103 -2.28 8.56 -0.47
CA ILE A 103 -1.02 8.20 0.16
C ILE A 103 -0.91 8.89 1.52
N LYS A 104 -1.25 10.19 1.61
CA LYS A 104 -1.25 10.89 2.90
C LYS A 104 -2.26 10.30 3.90
N ARG A 105 -3.47 9.96 3.45
CA ARG A 105 -4.50 9.33 4.30
C ARG A 105 -3.98 8.02 4.88
N ILE A 106 -3.46 7.13 4.03
CA ILE A 106 -2.90 5.84 4.45
C ILE A 106 -1.72 6.05 5.41
N SER A 107 -0.78 6.93 5.05
CA SER A 107 0.42 7.20 5.86
C SER A 107 0.12 7.81 7.24
N PHE A 108 -0.90 8.66 7.37
CA PHE A 108 -1.19 9.34 8.63
C PHE A 108 -2.20 8.58 9.51
N GLU A 109 -3.22 7.96 8.91
CA GLU A 109 -4.31 7.32 9.65
C GLU A 109 -4.03 5.83 9.88
N GLU A 110 -3.57 5.13 8.84
CA GLU A 110 -3.55 3.67 8.81
C GLU A 110 -2.21 3.09 9.32
N VAL A 111 -1.09 3.79 9.14
CA VAL A 111 0.25 3.36 9.65
C VAL A 111 0.29 3.21 11.17
N ARG A 112 -0.61 3.89 11.92
CA ARG A 112 -0.70 3.75 13.38
C ARG A 112 -1.20 2.36 13.83
N LYS A 113 -1.91 1.64 12.98
CA LYS A 113 -2.40 0.28 13.23
C LYS A 113 -2.08 -0.58 12.01
N PRO A 114 -0.82 -1.01 11.87
CA PRO A 114 -0.39 -1.70 10.66
C PRO A 114 -1.17 -3.00 10.47
N ASN A 115 -1.65 -3.18 9.26
CA ASN A 115 -2.35 -4.36 8.75
C ASN A 115 -1.60 -4.79 7.49
N ALA A 116 -1.52 -6.10 7.24
CA ALA A 116 -0.87 -6.65 6.04
C ALA A 116 -1.42 -6.04 4.74
N ALA A 117 -2.73 -5.76 4.70
CA ALA A 117 -3.37 -5.14 3.54
C ALA A 117 -2.85 -3.71 3.22
N ILE A 118 -2.36 -2.97 4.22
CA ILE A 118 -1.85 -1.60 4.02
C ILE A 118 -0.58 -1.61 3.17
N ASN A 119 0.26 -2.63 3.35
CA ASN A 119 1.48 -2.76 2.57
C ASN A 119 1.16 -2.98 1.09
N ASP A 120 0.21 -3.86 0.79
CA ASP A 120 -0.23 -4.14 -0.58
C ASP A 120 -0.82 -2.87 -1.23
N VAL A 121 -1.67 -2.13 -0.51
CA VAL A 121 -2.25 -0.87 -1.01
C VAL A 121 -1.16 0.18 -1.27
N LEU A 122 -0.17 0.33 -0.39
CA LEU A 122 0.97 1.24 -0.62
C LEU A 122 1.80 0.83 -1.84
N HIS A 123 1.99 -0.49 -2.07
CA HIS A 123 2.65 -1.00 -3.26
C HIS A 123 1.87 -0.67 -4.54
N ASP A 124 0.55 -0.82 -4.52
CA ASP A 124 -0.32 -0.44 -5.64
C ASP A 124 -0.24 1.06 -5.92
N ARG A 125 -0.29 1.90 -4.86
CA ARG A 125 -0.13 3.36 -5.01
C ARG A 125 1.25 3.76 -5.53
N ARG A 126 2.29 3.03 -5.17
CA ARG A 126 3.64 3.22 -5.74
C ARG A 126 3.64 2.89 -7.23
N LYS A 127 3.03 1.77 -7.64
CA LYS A 127 2.92 1.39 -9.06
C LYS A 127 2.19 2.47 -9.87
N ASP A 128 1.11 3.02 -9.33
CA ASP A 128 0.33 4.09 -9.95
C ASP A 128 1.14 5.37 -10.12
N LEU A 129 1.93 5.73 -9.11
CA LEU A 129 2.81 6.89 -9.15
C LEU A 129 3.94 6.75 -10.18
N ILE A 130 4.55 5.56 -10.27
CA ILE A 130 5.57 5.27 -11.28
C ILE A 130 4.99 5.38 -12.68
N PHE A 131 3.83 4.77 -12.92
CA PHE A 131 3.13 4.85 -14.18
C PHE A 131 2.81 6.30 -14.56
N LEU A 132 2.26 7.08 -13.63
CA LEU A 132 1.99 8.51 -13.84
C LEU A 132 3.27 9.26 -14.25
N ARG A 133 4.36 9.05 -13.52
CA ARG A 133 5.63 9.73 -13.80
C ARG A 133 6.17 9.39 -15.19
N GLU A 134 6.14 8.12 -15.57
CA GLU A 134 6.58 7.68 -16.90
C GLU A 134 5.74 8.31 -18.01
N GLN A 135 4.42 8.31 -17.87
CA GLN A 135 3.53 8.87 -18.89
C GLN A 135 3.62 10.40 -18.98
N VAL A 136 3.74 11.10 -17.84
CA VAL A 136 3.94 12.56 -17.82
C VAL A 136 5.30 12.93 -18.42
N ALA A 137 6.36 12.18 -18.12
CA ALA A 137 7.68 12.40 -18.70
C ALA A 137 7.67 12.20 -20.22
N LEU A 138 6.99 11.16 -20.70
CA LEU A 138 6.77 10.95 -22.13
C LEU A 138 5.98 12.12 -22.73
N GLY A 139 4.82 12.48 -22.16
CA GLY A 139 3.99 13.58 -22.64
C GLY A 139 4.73 14.92 -22.70
N LYS A 140 5.59 15.20 -21.72
CA LYS A 140 6.46 16.39 -21.70
C LYS A 140 7.53 16.36 -22.79
N SER A 141 8.16 15.20 -23.03
CA SER A 141 9.23 15.08 -24.02
C SER A 141 8.73 15.19 -25.47
N TRP A 142 7.44 14.95 -25.70
CA TRP A 142 6.85 14.86 -27.04
C TRP A 142 5.75 15.91 -27.24
N ILE A 143 6.07 17.19 -27.08
CA ILE A 143 5.16 18.29 -27.44
C ILE A 143 5.49 18.75 -28.88
N PRO A 144 4.55 18.65 -29.85
CA PRO A 144 4.74 19.17 -31.20
C PRO A 144 5.04 20.66 -31.20
N ARG A 145 5.86 21.12 -32.16
CA ARG A 145 6.20 22.55 -32.30
C ARG A 145 4.96 23.41 -32.58
N SER A 146 4.01 22.90 -33.36
CA SER A 146 2.71 23.54 -33.62
C SER A 146 1.93 23.84 -32.34
N VAL A 147 1.86 22.85 -31.44
CA VAL A 147 1.20 22.98 -30.14
C VAL A 147 1.96 23.95 -29.24
N ALA A 148 3.30 23.86 -29.21
CA ALA A 148 4.13 24.76 -28.40
C ALA A 148 3.99 26.23 -28.83
N GLU A 149 4.02 26.51 -30.14
CA GLU A 149 3.86 27.86 -30.70
C GLU A 149 2.47 28.43 -30.39
N GLN A 150 1.41 27.61 -30.51
CA GLN A 150 0.04 28.03 -30.19
C GLN A 150 -0.13 28.29 -28.69
N LEU A 151 0.43 27.43 -27.83
CA LEU A 151 0.41 27.64 -26.38
C LEU A 151 1.16 28.92 -25.99
N GLN A 152 2.29 29.23 -26.63
CA GLN A 152 3.00 30.48 -26.42
C GLN A 152 2.18 31.70 -26.85
N ALA A 153 1.47 31.62 -27.97
CA ALA A 153 0.58 32.69 -28.41
C ALA A 153 -0.58 32.91 -27.42
N ILE A 154 -1.16 31.83 -26.89
CA ILE A 154 -2.19 31.88 -25.84
C ILE A 154 -1.61 32.46 -24.55
N GLN A 155 -0.39 32.09 -24.18
CA GLN A 155 0.31 32.62 -23.01
C GLN A 155 0.54 34.12 -23.11
N ALA A 156 1.10 34.60 -24.23
CA ALA A 156 1.32 36.02 -24.45
C ALA A 156 0.00 36.83 -24.47
N ALA A 157 -1.10 36.22 -24.91
CA ALA A 157 -2.43 36.84 -24.84
C ALA A 157 -3.01 36.86 -23.41
N ALA A 158 -2.85 35.77 -22.67
CA ALA A 158 -3.32 35.63 -21.29
C ALA A 158 -2.56 36.56 -20.33
N GLU A 159 -1.24 36.72 -20.52
CA GLU A 159 -0.40 37.65 -19.76
C GLU A 159 -0.86 39.10 -19.93
N LYS A 160 -1.22 39.51 -21.16
CA LYS A 160 -1.80 40.83 -21.43
C LYS A 160 -3.13 41.06 -20.71
N GLN A 161 -3.88 40.00 -20.46
CA GLN A 161 -5.18 40.03 -19.78
C GLN A 161 -5.07 39.76 -18.27
N GLN A 162 -3.85 39.59 -17.72
CA GLN A 162 -3.60 39.19 -16.33
C GLN A 162 -4.33 37.90 -15.90
N ILE A 163 -4.63 37.02 -16.87
CA ILE A 163 -5.26 35.73 -16.58
C ILE A 163 -4.15 34.70 -16.40
N HIS A 164 -4.04 34.14 -15.19
CA HIS A 164 -3.10 33.07 -14.93
C HIS A 164 -3.69 31.74 -15.41
N VAL A 165 -3.20 31.24 -16.55
CA VAL A 165 -3.56 29.93 -17.09
C VAL A 165 -2.36 29.00 -16.91
N GLY A 166 -2.59 27.80 -16.39
CA GLY A 166 -1.53 26.79 -16.28
C GLY A 166 -1.21 26.18 -17.65
N PHE A 167 0.02 26.34 -18.14
CA PHE A 167 0.41 25.79 -19.43
C PHE A 167 0.98 24.36 -19.29
N PRO A 168 0.73 23.47 -20.27
CA PRO A 168 1.19 22.08 -20.23
C PRO A 168 2.68 21.91 -19.96
N HIS A 169 3.54 22.72 -20.57
CA HIS A 169 4.99 22.57 -20.46
C HIS A 169 5.52 22.83 -19.03
N GLU A 170 4.98 23.84 -18.35
CA GLU A 170 5.25 24.15 -16.94
C GLU A 170 4.58 23.13 -16.02
N ARG A 171 3.26 22.93 -16.19
CA ARG A 171 2.45 22.08 -15.31
C ARG A 171 2.86 20.62 -15.32
N LEU A 172 3.22 20.05 -16.47
CA LEU A 172 3.76 18.69 -16.52
C LEU A 172 5.12 18.60 -15.80
N GLY A 173 5.91 19.68 -15.83
CA GLY A 173 7.13 19.80 -15.01
C GLY A 173 6.82 19.77 -13.52
N ASP A 174 5.87 20.60 -13.08
CA ASP A 174 5.45 20.66 -11.68
C ASP A 174 4.89 19.32 -11.19
N VAL A 175 4.09 18.64 -12.01
CA VAL A 175 3.55 17.31 -11.75
C VAL A 175 4.68 16.29 -11.54
N LEU A 176 5.75 16.33 -12.34
CA LEU A 176 6.90 15.43 -12.15
C LEU A 176 7.66 15.72 -10.84
N VAL A 177 7.86 16.99 -10.50
CA VAL A 177 8.53 17.40 -9.26
C VAL A 177 7.70 16.97 -8.04
N GLN A 178 6.39 17.21 -8.07
CA GLN A 178 5.46 16.80 -7.02
C GLN A 178 5.33 15.28 -6.93
N ALA A 179 5.33 14.56 -8.05
CA ALA A 179 5.35 13.11 -8.05
C ALA A 179 6.63 12.55 -7.41
N GLN A 180 7.79 13.18 -7.66
CA GLN A 180 9.05 12.76 -7.04
C GLN A 180 9.07 13.04 -5.52
N SER A 181 8.53 14.17 -5.08
CA SER A 181 8.43 14.45 -3.64
C SER A 181 7.46 13.50 -2.95
N LEU A 182 6.34 13.15 -3.62
CA LEU A 182 5.39 12.16 -3.14
C LEU A 182 5.99 10.75 -3.07
N GLU A 183 6.84 10.37 -4.04
CA GLU A 183 7.55 9.08 -4.00
C GLU A 183 8.47 8.98 -2.78
N ARG A 184 9.22 10.04 -2.48
CA ARG A 184 10.07 10.10 -1.28
C ARG A 184 9.23 9.94 0.00
N PHE A 185 8.14 10.69 0.10
CA PHE A 185 7.22 10.58 1.23
C PHE A 185 6.63 9.16 1.37
N LEU A 186 6.31 8.51 0.26
CA LEU A 186 5.81 7.14 0.24
C LEU A 186 6.89 6.15 0.72
N MET A 187 8.15 6.33 0.32
CA MET A 187 9.27 5.51 0.84
C MET A 187 9.51 5.70 2.34
N ASP A 188 9.42 6.93 2.84
CA ASP A 188 9.50 7.22 4.27
C ASP A 188 8.36 6.52 5.03
N SER A 189 7.16 6.54 4.46
CA SER A 189 5.98 5.87 5.03
C SER A 189 6.15 4.35 5.09
N PHE A 190 6.73 3.72 4.06
CA PHE A 190 7.10 2.30 4.11
C PHE A 190 8.09 2.00 5.23
N SER A 191 9.11 2.85 5.39
CA SER A 191 10.13 2.67 6.41
C SER A 191 9.53 2.74 7.83
N LEU A 192 8.58 3.66 8.05
CA LEU A 192 7.83 3.76 9.30
C LEU A 192 6.92 2.54 9.53
N LEU A 193 6.22 2.07 8.49
CA LEU A 193 5.37 0.88 8.57
C LEU A 193 6.17 -0.37 8.93
N ILE A 194 7.32 -0.58 8.29
CA ILE A 194 8.23 -1.69 8.59
C ILE A 194 8.68 -1.61 10.05
N SER A 195 9.14 -0.43 10.48
CA SER A 195 9.60 -0.21 11.86
C SER A 195 8.49 -0.50 12.88
N SER A 196 7.27 -0.01 12.64
CA SER A 196 6.11 -0.27 13.50
C SER A 196 5.75 -1.75 13.55
N THR A 197 5.78 -2.44 12.40
CA THR A 197 5.48 -3.88 12.31
C THR A 197 6.51 -4.71 13.08
N ILE A 198 7.79 -4.38 12.96
CA ILE A 198 8.87 -5.04 13.72
C ILE A 198 8.66 -4.87 15.21
N VAL A 199 8.35 -3.65 15.67
CA VAL A 199 8.08 -3.38 17.09
C VAL A 199 6.88 -4.18 17.59
N LEU A 200 5.78 -4.21 16.83
CA LEU A 200 4.60 -5.00 17.19
C LEU A 200 4.92 -6.50 17.25
N GLN A 201 5.64 -7.03 16.26
CA GLN A 201 6.05 -8.43 16.26
C GLN A 201 6.96 -8.75 17.44
N ALA A 202 7.86 -7.86 17.82
CA ALA A 202 8.68 -8.01 19.02
C ALA A 202 7.82 -8.06 20.28
N THR A 203 6.83 -7.17 20.43
CA THR A 203 5.91 -7.19 21.58
C THR A 203 5.05 -8.46 21.64
N LEU A 204 4.58 -8.95 20.49
CA LEU A 204 3.81 -10.20 20.44
C LEU A 204 4.69 -11.40 20.78
N SER A 205 5.93 -11.43 20.28
CA SER A 205 6.91 -12.46 20.58
C SER A 205 7.27 -12.48 22.08
N THR A 206 7.48 -11.32 22.71
CA THR A 206 7.74 -11.25 24.15
C THR A 206 6.53 -11.69 24.96
N GLU A 207 5.31 -11.29 24.59
CA GLU A 207 4.09 -11.78 25.23
C GLU A 207 3.95 -13.30 25.10
N GLN A 208 4.18 -13.85 23.92
CA GLN A 208 4.15 -15.30 23.68
C GLN A 208 5.21 -16.02 24.49
N ALA A 209 6.43 -15.48 24.58
CA ALA A 209 7.50 -16.02 25.41
C ALA A 209 7.12 -16.02 26.90
N VAL A 210 6.52 -14.93 27.41
CA VAL A 210 6.05 -14.85 28.79
C VAL A 210 4.91 -15.85 29.05
N ARG A 211 3.95 -15.98 28.12
CA ARG A 211 2.87 -16.97 28.24
C ARG A 211 3.43 -18.40 28.22
N GLY A 212 4.37 -18.68 27.32
CA GLY A 212 5.07 -19.96 27.23
C GLY A 212 5.85 -20.27 28.50
N GLN A 213 6.58 -19.29 29.04
CA GLN A 213 7.30 -19.44 30.30
C GLN A 213 6.36 -19.78 31.45
N LYS A 214 5.22 -19.08 31.58
CA LYS A 214 4.21 -19.38 32.60
C LYS A 214 3.64 -20.80 32.46
N LEU A 215 3.36 -21.23 31.23
CA LEU A 215 2.86 -22.58 30.97
C LEU A 215 3.88 -23.65 31.36
N THR A 216 5.14 -23.45 30.97
CA THR A 216 6.25 -24.36 31.31
C THR A 216 6.50 -24.40 32.81
N GLN A 217 6.43 -23.26 33.51
CA GLN A 217 6.50 -23.21 34.98
C GLN A 217 5.40 -24.05 35.63
N LEU A 218 4.16 -23.94 35.14
CA LEU A 218 3.04 -24.72 35.64
C LEU A 218 3.22 -26.22 35.35
N ALA A 219 3.69 -26.57 34.17
CA ALA A 219 3.96 -27.95 33.77
C ALA A 219 5.06 -28.59 34.62
N PHE A 220 6.16 -27.87 34.91
CA PHE A 220 7.23 -28.36 35.77
C PHE A 220 6.74 -28.70 37.19
N LEU A 221 5.74 -27.97 37.70
CA LEU A 221 5.12 -28.29 38.99
C LEU A 221 4.14 -29.48 38.85
N TYR A 222 3.22 -29.41 37.88
CA TYR A 222 2.09 -30.33 37.79
C TYR A 222 2.47 -31.73 37.30
N ILE A 223 3.47 -31.86 36.41
CA ILE A 223 3.86 -33.15 35.82
C ILE A 223 4.42 -34.11 36.89
N PRO A 224 5.43 -33.74 37.71
CA PRO A 224 5.93 -34.63 38.76
C PRO A 224 4.87 -34.95 39.82
N LEU A 225 4.03 -33.97 40.17
CA LEU A 225 2.93 -34.15 41.12
C LEU A 225 1.91 -35.17 40.61
N SER A 226 1.50 -35.04 39.34
CA SER A 226 0.56 -35.96 38.69
C SER A 226 1.16 -37.36 38.52
N PHE A 227 2.47 -37.46 38.33
CA PHE A 227 3.16 -38.75 38.28
C PHE A 227 3.10 -39.47 39.63
N VAL A 228 3.41 -38.78 40.73
CA VAL A 228 3.34 -39.35 42.08
C VAL A 228 1.93 -39.79 42.43
N THR A 229 0.93 -38.92 42.22
CA THR A 229 -0.47 -39.26 42.49
C THR A 229 -0.97 -40.39 41.59
N GLY A 230 -0.52 -40.45 40.34
CA GLY A 230 -0.79 -41.56 39.43
C GLY A 230 -0.22 -42.89 39.93
N VAL A 231 1.05 -42.93 40.33
CA VAL A 231 1.71 -44.15 40.86
C VAL A 231 1.00 -44.68 42.11
N PHE A 232 0.62 -43.81 43.04
CA PHE A 232 -0.09 -44.22 44.26
C PHE A 232 -1.59 -44.46 44.05
N GLY A 233 -2.19 -43.90 42.98
CA GLY A 233 -3.57 -44.18 42.60
C GLY A 233 -3.73 -45.51 41.85
N MET A 234 -2.64 -46.08 41.32
CA MET A 234 -2.63 -47.39 40.69
C MET A 234 -2.58 -48.50 41.75
N ASN A 235 -3.44 -49.52 41.63
CA ASN A 235 -3.43 -50.72 42.47
C ASN A 235 -2.24 -51.64 42.13
N VAL A 236 -1.02 -51.19 42.41
CA VAL A 236 0.20 -51.99 42.20
C VAL A 236 0.33 -53.00 43.35
N ARG A 237 0.38 -54.29 43.00
CA ARG A 237 0.41 -55.40 43.97
C ARG A 237 1.64 -55.36 44.88
N GLU A 238 2.80 -54.90 44.39
CA GLU A 238 4.01 -54.76 45.21
C GLU A 238 3.91 -53.63 46.25
N ILE A 239 3.09 -52.59 46.01
CA ILE A 239 2.92 -51.44 46.92
C ILE A 239 1.80 -51.71 47.93
N ASN A 240 0.72 -52.37 47.52
CA ASN A 240 -0.39 -52.74 48.42
C ASN A 240 -0.16 -54.06 49.18
N GLY A 241 0.84 -54.86 48.82
CA GLY A 241 1.16 -56.14 49.47
C GLY A 241 1.98 -56.03 50.76
N SER A 242 2.48 -54.84 51.10
CA SER A 242 3.27 -54.57 52.30
C SER A 242 2.50 -53.60 53.22
N PRO A 243 2.63 -53.66 54.55
CA PRO A 243 1.96 -52.73 55.47
C PRO A 243 2.62 -51.35 55.42
N LEU A 244 2.55 -50.69 54.27
CA LEU A 244 2.99 -49.32 54.11
C LEU A 244 2.00 -48.41 54.84
N SER A 245 2.53 -47.69 55.82
CA SER A 245 1.81 -46.67 56.56
C SER A 245 1.15 -45.68 55.60
N ILE A 246 -0.12 -45.32 55.86
CA ILE A 246 -0.90 -44.30 55.12
C ILE A 246 -0.12 -42.97 54.95
N TRP A 247 0.90 -42.74 55.77
CA TRP A 247 1.78 -41.57 55.72
C TRP A 247 2.79 -41.56 54.56
N VAL A 248 3.14 -42.71 53.97
CA VAL A 248 4.14 -42.82 52.90
C VAL A 248 3.80 -41.99 51.65
N PRO A 249 2.58 -42.07 51.07
CA PRO A 249 2.23 -41.23 49.92
C PRO A 249 2.30 -39.73 50.24
N VAL A 250 1.95 -39.32 51.46
CA VAL A 250 2.03 -37.92 51.91
C VAL A 250 3.48 -37.43 51.96
N VAL A 251 4.39 -38.26 52.51
CA VAL A 251 5.82 -37.94 52.58
C VAL A 251 6.44 -37.84 51.19
N VAL A 252 6.12 -38.78 50.28
CA VAL A 252 6.66 -38.77 48.91
C VAL A 252 6.16 -37.56 48.11
N LEU A 253 4.89 -37.17 48.28
CA LEU A 253 4.34 -35.93 47.74
C LEU A 253 5.07 -34.68 48.26
N GLY A 254 5.31 -34.62 49.57
CA GLY A 254 6.04 -33.51 50.19
C GLY A 254 7.48 -33.40 49.67
N VAL A 255 8.20 -34.53 49.63
CA VAL A 255 9.59 -34.60 49.13
C VAL A 255 9.67 -34.19 47.66
N THR A 256 8.76 -34.67 46.81
CA THR A 256 8.75 -34.30 45.38
C THR A 256 8.44 -32.82 45.16
N LEU A 257 7.53 -32.23 45.94
CA LEU A 257 7.25 -30.80 45.88
C LEU A 257 8.46 -29.96 46.31
N VAL A 258 9.14 -30.35 47.39
CA VAL A 258 10.35 -29.66 47.88
C VAL A 258 11.49 -29.77 46.88
N LEU A 259 11.75 -30.94 46.30
CA LEU A 259 12.78 -31.15 45.27
C LEU A 259 12.51 -30.31 44.03
N THR A 260 11.25 -30.28 43.56
CA THR A 260 10.86 -29.49 42.39
C THR A 260 11.05 -27.99 42.66
N ALA A 261 10.68 -27.52 43.85
CA ALA A 261 10.91 -26.12 44.27
C ALA A 261 12.41 -25.78 44.42
N ALA A 262 13.23 -26.70 44.93
CA ALA A 262 14.67 -26.51 45.09
C ALA A 262 15.39 -26.41 43.73
N ILE A 263 15.03 -27.26 42.77
CA ILE A 263 15.55 -27.20 41.39
C ILE A 263 15.14 -25.88 40.73
N PHE A 264 13.88 -25.45 40.91
CA PHE A 264 13.39 -24.22 40.31
C PHE A 264 14.07 -22.96 40.89
N THR A 265 14.24 -22.91 42.21
CA THR A 265 14.91 -21.78 42.89
C THR A 265 16.40 -21.73 42.59
N SER A 266 17.09 -22.89 42.54
CA SER A 266 18.51 -22.94 42.16
C SER A 266 18.73 -22.47 40.72
N HIS A 267 17.89 -22.88 39.76
CA HIS A 267 17.96 -22.41 38.37
C HIS A 267 17.77 -20.88 38.30
N GLY A 268 16.72 -20.35 38.93
CA GLY A 268 16.45 -18.90 38.94
C GLY A 268 17.47 -18.07 39.73
N TRP A 269 18.21 -18.68 40.66
CA TRP A 269 19.31 -18.02 41.36
C TRP A 269 20.59 -17.98 40.50
N TRP A 270 20.85 -19.03 39.73
CA TRP A 270 21.98 -19.11 38.80
C TRP A 270 21.86 -18.08 37.66
N GLU A 271 20.69 -17.98 37.02
CA GLU A 271 20.45 -16.99 35.96
C GLU A 271 20.67 -15.54 36.44
N ARG A 272 20.13 -15.20 37.62
CA ARG A 272 20.29 -13.87 38.22
C ARG A 272 21.75 -13.51 38.53
N ARG A 273 22.60 -14.50 38.79
CA ARG A 273 24.02 -14.29 39.09
C ARG A 273 24.87 -14.07 37.83
N PHE A 274 24.46 -14.63 36.69
CA PHE A 274 25.15 -14.47 35.41
C PHE A 274 24.82 -13.15 34.71
N VAL A 275 23.55 -12.72 34.75
CA VAL A 275 23.10 -11.46 34.13
C VAL A 275 23.70 -10.22 34.79
N ARG A 276 24.12 -10.27 36.06
CA ARG A 276 24.80 -9.15 36.75
C ARG A 276 26.28 -8.98 36.41
N ARG A 277 26.88 -9.86 35.61
CA ARG A 277 28.31 -9.82 35.25
C ARG A 277 28.58 -9.34 33.82
N ILE A 278 27.55 -9.01 33.06
CA ILE A 278 27.61 -8.37 31.73
C ILE A 278 27.07 -6.96 31.89
#